data_AF-A0A954IAT3-F1
#
_entry.id   AF-A0A954IAT3-F1
#
_cell.length_a   1.000
_cell.length_b   1.000
_cell.length_c   1.000
_cell.angle_alpha   90.00
_cell.angle_beta   90.00
_cell.angle_gamma   90.00
#
_symmetry.space_group_name_H-M   'P 1'
#
loop_
_entity.id
_entity.type
_entity.pdbx_description
1 polymer ?
#
loop_
_entity_poly.entity_id
_entity_poly.type
_entity_poly.pdbx_seq_one_letter_code
_entity_poly.pdbx_strand_id
1 'polypeptide(L)'
;GHDFRPDYTRVSEFRQLMGNPVTIALTATATPDVQQDIIRQLGLQPEDIRLFHEGIDRPNLELRVEDVWDADEKLDAIVRIASHWQPSGDAAPDSGSGIVYFTLIRTLEEFSERLRARGLRHVCYHGDLDRRARRAIQDDFMSGRSPLVLATNAFGMGVDKENIRFVIHADVPGSMESYYQEIGRAGRDGLPSECVLLYDQRDLNTQIEFIRWSNPDADFYQRVYDLLVNQREQVQAFGLDWLRERLCDRQRHDRRVETVLAMFQRYGVIDDENDLSAVKVLAPIPTSLTDDAARSEKLLRDQKKLYALVQYVQADSDRKQFINDYFGIC
;
A
#
# COMPACT_ATOMS: atom_id res chain seq x y z
N GLY A 1 -0.03 -12.23 0.58
CA GLY A 1 0.36 -10.96 -0.10
C GLY A 1 -0.10 -9.74 0.69
N HIS A 2 0.32 -8.52 0.29
CA HIS A 2 0.05 -7.24 0.97
C HIS A 2 -1.41 -6.76 0.89
N ASP A 3 -2.24 -7.46 0.12
CA ASP A 3 -3.68 -7.23 0.02
C ASP A 3 -4.37 -8.62 -0.08
N PHE A 4 -4.31 -9.36 1.03
CA PHE A 4 -4.76 -10.76 1.05
C PHE A 4 -6.28 -10.83 0.99
N ARG A 5 -6.81 -11.11 -0.20
CA ARG A 5 -8.22 -11.47 -0.42
C ARG A 5 -8.45 -12.91 0.05
N PRO A 6 -9.47 -13.17 0.88
CA PRO A 6 -9.67 -14.49 1.48
C PRO A 6 -10.10 -15.48 0.40
N ASP A 7 -10.72 -15.01 -0.67
CA ASP A 7 -11.12 -15.82 -1.80
C ASP A 7 -9.92 -16.56 -2.40
N TYR A 8 -8.70 -16.01 -2.27
CA TYR A 8 -7.48 -16.69 -2.68
C TYR A 8 -7.17 -17.92 -1.83
N THR A 9 -7.66 -18.02 -0.58
CA THR A 9 -7.49 -19.25 0.22
C THR A 9 -8.32 -20.42 -0.27
N ARG A 10 -9.34 -20.12 -1.09
CA ARG A 10 -10.22 -21.13 -1.68
C ARG A 10 -9.78 -21.53 -3.08
N VAL A 11 -8.65 -21.01 -3.59
CA VAL A 11 -8.21 -21.33 -4.95
C VAL A 11 -7.93 -22.82 -5.11
N SER A 12 -7.35 -23.48 -4.10
CA SER A 12 -7.20 -24.95 -4.09
C SER A 12 -8.54 -25.68 -4.26
N GLU A 13 -9.58 -25.25 -3.52
CA GLU A 13 -10.95 -25.82 -3.63
C GLU A 13 -11.48 -25.67 -5.06
N PHE A 14 -11.38 -24.48 -5.65
CA PHE A 14 -11.84 -24.24 -7.02
C PHE A 14 -11.05 -25.04 -8.06
N ARG A 15 -9.73 -25.16 -7.90
CA ARG A 15 -8.89 -26.01 -8.78
C ARG A 15 -9.35 -27.46 -8.74
N GLN A 16 -9.61 -27.99 -7.55
CA GLN A 16 -10.08 -29.37 -7.37
C GLN A 16 -11.44 -29.59 -8.04
N LEU A 17 -12.38 -28.66 -7.87
CA LEU A 17 -13.70 -28.71 -8.52
C LEU A 17 -13.61 -28.74 -10.06
N MET A 18 -12.57 -28.11 -10.63
CA MET A 18 -12.32 -28.10 -12.07
C MET A 18 -11.45 -29.27 -12.57
N GLY A 19 -11.10 -30.22 -11.71
CA GLY A 19 -10.24 -31.36 -12.08
C GLY A 19 -8.75 -31.03 -12.17
N ASN A 20 -8.27 -30.05 -11.39
CA ASN A 20 -6.86 -29.64 -11.29
C ASN A 20 -6.19 -29.26 -12.63
N PRO A 21 -6.70 -28.23 -13.34
CA PRO A 21 -6.08 -27.80 -14.59
C PRO A 21 -4.66 -27.28 -14.40
N VAL A 22 -3.89 -27.24 -15.50
CA VAL A 22 -2.59 -26.55 -15.57
C VAL A 22 -2.80 -25.10 -15.13
N THR A 23 -2.01 -24.66 -14.15
CA THR A 23 -2.21 -23.37 -13.48
C THR A 23 -0.92 -22.56 -13.56
N ILE A 24 -1.05 -21.30 -13.99
CA ILE A 24 0.03 -20.31 -13.93
C ILE A 24 -0.30 -19.30 -12.82
N ALA A 25 0.66 -19.05 -11.93
CA ALA A 25 0.57 -18.03 -10.90
C ALA A 25 1.61 -16.95 -11.17
N LEU A 26 1.16 -15.70 -11.30
CA LEU A 26 2.00 -14.55 -11.66
C LEU A 26 2.01 -13.56 -10.51
N THR A 27 3.20 -13.10 -10.13
CA THR A 27 3.41 -12.14 -9.05
C THR A 27 4.65 -11.31 -9.34
N ALA A 28 4.62 -10.03 -8.98
CA ALA A 28 5.73 -9.12 -9.20
C ALA A 28 6.71 -9.05 -8.02
N THR A 29 6.25 -9.34 -6.80
CA THR A 29 6.97 -9.03 -5.55
C THR A 29 6.84 -10.13 -4.50
N ALA A 30 6.79 -11.41 -4.90
CA ALA A 30 6.67 -12.51 -3.94
C ALA A 30 8.04 -12.88 -3.34
N THR A 31 8.21 -12.57 -2.05
CA THR A 31 9.32 -13.09 -1.23
C THR A 31 9.24 -14.62 -1.12
N PRO A 32 10.31 -15.32 -0.70
CA PRO A 32 10.32 -16.78 -0.57
C PRO A 32 9.17 -17.31 0.30
N ASP A 33 8.87 -16.64 1.42
CA ASP A 33 7.73 -17.00 2.28
C ASP A 33 6.39 -16.84 1.57
N VAL A 34 6.23 -15.77 0.77
CA VAL A 34 5.02 -15.54 -0.04
C VAL A 34 4.90 -16.58 -1.16
N GLN A 35 6.01 -17.00 -1.77
CA GLN A 35 6.01 -18.07 -2.77
C GLN A 35 5.52 -19.39 -2.14
N GLN A 36 6.03 -19.75 -0.96
CA GLN A 36 5.57 -20.93 -0.23
C GLN A 36 4.08 -20.84 0.15
N ASP A 37 3.61 -19.67 0.57
CA ASP A 37 2.19 -19.44 0.84
C ASP A 37 1.36 -19.63 -0.45
N ILE A 38 1.76 -19.04 -1.59
CA ILE A 38 1.08 -19.24 -2.88
C ILE A 38 0.98 -20.72 -3.23
N ILE A 39 2.09 -21.47 -3.12
CA ILE A 39 2.11 -22.92 -3.40
C ILE A 39 1.11 -23.66 -2.51
N ARG A 40 1.12 -23.35 -1.21
CA ARG A 40 0.18 -23.93 -0.23
C ARG A 40 -1.27 -23.61 -0.56
N GLN A 41 -1.59 -22.34 -0.88
CA GLN A 41 -2.96 -21.90 -1.20
C GLN A 41 -3.45 -22.48 -2.54
N LEU A 42 -2.56 -22.75 -3.49
CA LEU A 42 -2.90 -23.42 -4.75
C LEU A 42 -3.09 -24.94 -4.59
N GLY A 43 -2.64 -25.52 -3.47
CA GLY A 43 -2.68 -26.96 -3.26
C GLY A 43 -1.78 -27.74 -4.22
N LEU A 44 -0.63 -27.16 -4.60
CA LEU A 44 0.35 -27.79 -5.48
C LEU A 44 1.48 -28.42 -4.64
N GLN A 45 2.03 -29.53 -5.13
CA GLN A 45 3.26 -30.11 -4.53
C GLN A 45 4.49 -29.43 -5.14
N PRO A 46 5.55 -29.15 -4.37
CA PRO A 46 6.76 -28.51 -4.87
C PRO A 46 7.38 -29.21 -6.09
N GLU A 47 7.31 -30.55 -6.16
CA GLU A 47 7.82 -31.32 -7.30
C GLU A 47 7.09 -31.07 -8.64
N ASP A 48 5.84 -30.62 -8.60
CA ASP A 48 5.02 -30.38 -9.79
C ASP A 48 5.16 -28.95 -10.33
N ILE A 49 6.01 -28.13 -9.70
CA ILE A 49 6.08 -26.69 -9.93
C ILE A 49 7.38 -26.35 -10.64
N ARG A 50 7.24 -25.69 -11.78
CA ARG A 50 8.35 -25.02 -12.44
C ARG A 50 8.34 -23.54 -12.07
N LEU A 51 9.31 -23.14 -11.26
CA LEU A 51 9.52 -21.73 -10.92
C LEU A 51 10.32 -21.03 -12.01
N PHE A 52 9.85 -19.83 -12.39
CA PHE A 52 10.52 -18.96 -13.35
C PHE A 52 10.75 -17.61 -12.67
N HIS A 53 12.00 -17.16 -12.66
CA HIS A 53 12.42 -15.88 -12.12
C HIS A 53 13.10 -15.13 -13.26
N GLU A 54 12.47 -14.08 -13.79
CA GLU A 54 13.08 -13.21 -14.83
C GLU A 54 13.99 -12.12 -14.23
N GLY A 55 14.29 -12.21 -12.93
CA GLY A 55 15.07 -11.23 -12.20
C GLY A 55 14.26 -10.01 -11.77
N ILE A 56 14.74 -9.35 -10.72
CA ILE A 56 14.22 -8.06 -10.22
C ILE A 56 15.22 -6.93 -10.49
N ASP A 57 16.31 -7.20 -11.20
CA ASP A 57 17.32 -6.19 -11.42
C ASP A 57 16.80 -5.09 -12.34
N ARG A 58 16.94 -3.86 -11.85
CA ARG A 58 16.62 -2.63 -12.58
C ARG A 58 17.88 -1.78 -12.57
N PRO A 59 18.85 -2.08 -13.46
CA PRO A 59 20.16 -1.45 -13.42
C PRO A 59 20.07 0.06 -13.64
N ASN A 60 19.04 0.50 -14.37
CA ASN A 60 18.77 1.90 -14.67
C ASN A 60 18.16 2.71 -13.52
N LEU A 61 17.77 2.06 -12.41
CA LEU A 61 17.28 2.75 -11.21
C LEU A 61 18.44 3.06 -10.26
N GLU A 62 18.60 4.33 -9.93
CA GLU A 62 19.43 4.78 -8.81
C GLU A 62 18.58 4.80 -7.54
N LEU A 63 19.02 4.10 -6.49
CA LEU A 63 18.28 3.99 -5.24
C LEU A 63 19.00 4.80 -4.15
N ARG A 64 18.32 5.81 -3.60
CA ARG A 64 18.85 6.67 -2.55
C ARG A 64 17.92 6.73 -1.34
N VAL A 65 18.52 6.91 -0.17
CA VAL A 65 17.83 7.25 1.06
C VAL A 65 18.46 8.54 1.56
N GLU A 66 17.64 9.53 1.86
CA GLU A 66 18.08 10.82 2.40
C GLU A 66 17.42 11.04 3.76
N ASP A 67 18.21 11.17 4.82
CA ASP A 67 17.69 11.54 6.14
C ASP A 67 17.15 12.97 6.12
N VAL A 68 15.95 13.16 6.65
CA VAL A 68 15.28 14.46 6.76
C VAL A 68 14.66 14.61 8.15
N TRP A 69 14.70 15.83 8.69
CA TRP A 69 14.36 16.11 10.09
C TRP A 69 13.06 16.88 10.28
N ASP A 70 12.46 17.38 9.20
CA ASP A 70 11.18 18.11 9.21
C ASP A 70 10.52 18.19 7.83
N ALA A 71 9.33 18.78 7.82
CA ALA A 71 8.53 18.95 6.64
C ALA A 71 9.11 20.02 5.69
N ASP A 72 9.99 20.91 6.14
CA ASP A 72 10.69 21.89 5.31
C ASP A 72 11.83 21.24 4.54
N GLU A 73 12.64 20.41 5.19
CA GLU A 73 13.68 19.61 4.52
C GLU A 73 13.08 18.63 3.50
N LYS A 74 11.97 17.95 3.85
CA LYS A 74 11.22 17.13 2.87
C LYS A 74 10.79 17.95 1.66
N LEU A 75 10.24 19.14 1.89
CA LEU A 75 9.77 20.02 0.82
C LEU A 75 10.94 20.45 -0.09
N ASP A 76 12.06 20.85 0.50
CA ASP A 76 13.25 21.29 -0.23
C ASP A 76 13.87 20.15 -1.04
N ALA A 77 13.92 18.93 -0.49
CA ALA A 77 14.35 17.74 -1.23
C ALA A 77 13.44 17.45 -2.43
N ILE A 78 12.11 17.47 -2.24
CA ILE A 78 11.14 17.27 -3.33
C ILE A 78 11.34 18.32 -4.44
N VAL A 79 11.47 19.59 -4.07
CA VAL A 79 11.67 20.68 -5.04
C VAL A 79 12.99 20.51 -5.78
N ARG A 80 14.08 20.18 -5.08
CA ARG A 80 15.41 19.95 -5.66
C ARG A 80 15.38 18.83 -6.69
N ILE A 81 14.85 17.66 -6.32
CA ILE A 81 14.77 16.49 -7.20
C ILE A 81 13.85 16.78 -8.39
N ALA A 82 12.65 17.32 -8.13
CA ALA A 82 11.71 17.63 -9.20
C ALA A 82 12.27 18.66 -10.20
N SER A 83 13.00 19.67 -9.72
CA SER A 83 13.61 20.70 -10.58
C SER A 83 14.76 20.15 -11.42
N HIS A 84 15.52 19.17 -10.91
CA HIS A 84 16.58 18.50 -11.68
C HIS A 84 16.05 17.84 -12.95
N TRP A 85 14.84 17.27 -12.88
CA TRP A 85 14.20 16.53 -13.98
C TRP A 85 13.22 17.38 -14.80
N GLN A 86 13.13 18.70 -14.54
CA GLN A 86 12.29 19.59 -15.35
C GLN A 86 12.88 19.79 -16.76
N PRO A 87 12.02 19.96 -17.79
CA PRO A 87 12.48 20.25 -19.14
C PRO A 87 13.28 21.56 -19.16
N SER A 88 14.57 21.45 -19.46
CA SER A 88 15.47 22.60 -19.63
C SER A 88 15.71 22.82 -21.13
N GLY A 89 14.78 23.51 -21.80
CA GLY A 89 14.88 23.84 -23.24
C GLY A 89 14.10 22.91 -24.19
N ASP A 90 14.23 23.15 -25.51
CA ASP A 90 13.37 22.58 -26.56
C ASP A 90 13.56 21.07 -26.84
N ALA A 91 14.57 20.43 -26.24
CA ALA A 91 14.79 18.99 -26.33
C ALA A 91 15.66 18.50 -25.16
N ALA A 92 15.06 18.26 -24.01
CA ALA A 92 15.70 17.48 -22.93
C ALA A 92 15.19 16.02 -23.04
N PRO A 93 15.89 15.13 -23.76
CA PRO A 93 15.50 13.71 -23.87
C PRO A 93 15.43 13.00 -22.52
N ASP A 94 16.12 13.53 -21.51
CA ASP A 94 16.15 13.00 -20.14
C ASP A 94 15.09 13.61 -19.22
N SER A 95 14.33 14.62 -19.68
CA SER A 95 13.21 15.16 -18.90
C SER A 95 12.04 14.17 -18.87
N GLY A 96 11.32 14.13 -17.77
CA GLY A 96 10.17 13.23 -17.67
C GLY A 96 9.35 13.43 -16.42
N SER A 97 8.43 12.50 -16.20
CA SER A 97 7.45 12.63 -15.14
C SER A 97 7.96 12.09 -13.82
N GLY A 98 7.39 12.57 -12.71
CA GLY A 98 7.73 12.08 -11.38
C GLY A 98 6.50 11.79 -10.53
N ILE A 99 6.72 10.91 -9.55
CA ILE A 99 5.71 10.55 -8.54
C ILE A 99 6.28 10.87 -7.16
N VAL A 100 5.46 11.50 -6.31
CA VAL A 100 5.77 11.65 -4.88
C VAL A 100 4.71 10.92 -4.07
N TYR A 101 5.12 9.89 -3.33
CA TYR A 101 4.27 9.09 -2.48
C TYR A 101 4.21 9.64 -1.07
N PHE A 102 2.98 9.79 -0.56
CA PHE A 102 2.64 10.17 0.81
C PHE A 102 1.79 9.07 1.45
N THR A 103 1.92 8.92 2.76
CA THR A 103 1.12 7.94 3.51
C THR A 103 -0.30 8.44 3.75
N LEU A 104 -0.47 9.73 4.03
CA LEU A 104 -1.75 10.34 4.40
C LEU A 104 -2.19 11.40 3.39
N ILE A 105 -3.50 11.42 3.09
CA ILE A 105 -4.13 12.41 2.21
C ILE A 105 -3.93 13.84 2.76
N ARG A 106 -4.08 14.01 4.08
CA ARG A 106 -3.87 15.31 4.75
C ARG A 106 -2.45 15.84 4.50
N THR A 107 -1.42 14.99 4.66
CA THR A 107 -0.02 15.40 4.43
C THR A 107 0.21 15.71 2.96
N LEU A 108 -0.35 14.92 2.05
CA LEU A 108 -0.31 15.17 0.61
C LEU A 108 -0.91 16.54 0.25
N GLU A 109 -2.08 16.88 0.79
CA GLU A 109 -2.75 18.16 0.56
C GLU A 109 -1.95 19.34 1.12
N GLU A 110 -1.39 19.22 2.33
CA GLU A 110 -0.50 20.22 2.92
C GLU A 110 0.73 20.47 2.05
N PHE A 111 1.40 19.40 1.61
CA PHE A 111 2.55 19.51 0.71
C PHE A 111 2.15 20.06 -0.65
N SER A 112 0.96 19.73 -1.15
CA SER A 112 0.45 20.31 -2.40
C SER A 112 0.37 21.83 -2.33
N GLU A 113 -0.17 22.38 -1.24
CA GLU A 113 -0.25 23.83 -1.04
C GLU A 113 1.14 24.47 -0.99
N ARG A 114 2.07 23.87 -0.23
CA ARG A 114 3.44 24.37 -0.09
C ARG A 114 4.23 24.30 -1.40
N LEU A 115 4.08 23.21 -2.17
CA LEU A 115 4.72 23.03 -3.47
C LEU A 115 4.15 24.00 -4.52
N ARG A 116 2.84 24.28 -4.49
CA ARG A 116 2.22 25.32 -5.35
C ARG A 116 2.79 26.70 -5.03
N ALA A 117 2.99 27.03 -3.76
CA ALA A 117 3.61 28.29 -3.34
C ALA A 117 5.07 28.41 -3.83
N ARG A 118 5.78 27.28 -4.01
CA ARG A 118 7.11 27.21 -4.63
C ARG A 118 7.08 27.16 -6.16
N GLY A 119 5.90 27.26 -6.80
CA GLY A 119 5.74 27.28 -8.26
C GLY A 119 5.82 25.91 -8.94
N LEU A 120 5.78 24.81 -8.18
CA LEU A 120 5.90 23.47 -8.75
C LEU A 120 4.53 22.97 -9.23
N ARG A 121 4.37 22.79 -10.55
CA ARG A 121 3.14 22.27 -11.15
C ARG A 121 2.99 20.77 -10.90
N HIS A 122 1.86 20.36 -10.33
CA HIS A 122 1.54 18.97 -10.03
C HIS A 122 0.04 18.72 -9.93
N VAL A 123 -0.34 17.45 -9.94
CA VAL A 123 -1.69 16.95 -9.64
C VAL A 123 -1.68 16.06 -8.40
N CYS A 124 -2.81 15.94 -7.71
CA CYS A 124 -2.95 15.14 -6.50
C CYS A 124 -3.84 13.92 -6.78
N TYR A 125 -3.40 12.72 -6.41
CA TYR A 125 -4.18 11.49 -6.58
C TYR A 125 -4.31 10.75 -5.26
N HIS A 126 -5.54 10.56 -4.78
CA HIS A 126 -5.81 9.82 -3.55
C HIS A 126 -7.19 9.15 -3.57
N GLY A 127 -7.47 8.32 -2.56
CA GLY A 127 -8.68 7.49 -2.45
C GLY A 127 -9.99 8.27 -2.33
N ASP A 128 -9.95 9.47 -1.73
CA ASP A 128 -11.14 10.31 -1.52
C ASP A 128 -11.65 10.98 -2.80
N LEU A 129 -10.88 10.93 -3.89
CA LEU A 129 -11.31 11.44 -5.19
C LEU A 129 -12.33 10.49 -5.84
N ASP A 130 -13.38 11.09 -6.42
CA ASP A 130 -14.33 10.31 -7.21
C ASP A 130 -13.65 9.63 -8.42
N ARG A 131 -14.33 8.61 -8.98
CA ARG A 131 -13.77 7.84 -10.09
C ARG A 131 -13.48 8.68 -11.34
N ARG A 132 -14.27 9.74 -11.60
CA ARG A 132 -14.11 10.61 -12.77
C ARG A 132 -12.88 11.50 -12.61
N ALA A 133 -12.70 12.09 -11.43
CA ALA A 133 -11.53 12.90 -11.07
C ALA A 133 -10.24 12.06 -11.13
N ARG A 134 -10.23 10.87 -10.51
CA ARG A 134 -9.08 9.94 -10.58
C ARG A 134 -8.68 9.62 -12.02
N ARG A 135 -9.66 9.34 -12.87
CA ARG A 135 -9.41 9.06 -14.30
C ARG A 135 -8.82 10.26 -15.03
N ALA A 136 -9.37 11.45 -14.84
CA ALA A 136 -8.87 12.66 -15.49
C ALA A 136 -7.41 12.97 -15.09
N ILE A 137 -7.09 12.85 -13.79
CA ILE A 137 -5.74 13.07 -13.27
C ILE A 137 -4.76 12.02 -13.82
N GLN A 138 -5.18 10.76 -13.88
CA GLN A 138 -4.38 9.70 -14.49
C GLN A 138 -4.13 10.00 -15.97
N ASP A 139 -5.15 10.37 -16.74
CA ASP A 139 -5.01 10.71 -18.16
C ASP A 139 -4.07 11.92 -18.38
N ASP A 140 -4.13 12.93 -17.51
CA ASP A 140 -3.23 14.09 -17.53
C ASP A 140 -1.77 13.71 -17.25
N PHE A 141 -1.54 12.82 -16.29
CA PHE A 141 -0.20 12.32 -15.98
C PHE A 141 0.36 11.43 -17.09
N MET A 142 -0.45 10.49 -17.60
CA MET A 142 -0.06 9.57 -18.67
C MET A 142 0.33 10.34 -19.95
N SER A 143 -0.47 11.34 -20.32
CA SER A 143 -0.22 12.20 -21.49
C SER A 143 0.92 13.21 -21.32
N GLY A 144 1.48 13.35 -20.11
CA GLY A 144 2.55 14.31 -19.81
C GLY A 144 2.09 15.77 -19.66
N ARG A 145 0.77 16.03 -19.64
CA ARG A 145 0.23 17.38 -19.34
C ARG A 145 0.61 17.85 -17.94
N SER A 146 0.69 16.91 -17.00
CA SER A 146 1.15 17.12 -15.63
C SER A 146 2.42 16.32 -15.40
N PRO A 147 3.60 16.96 -15.26
CA PRO A 147 4.85 16.25 -15.10
C PRO A 147 5.00 15.60 -13.72
N LEU A 148 4.27 16.07 -12.70
CA LEU A 148 4.38 15.56 -11.34
C LEU A 148 3.01 15.15 -10.80
N VAL A 149 2.96 14.00 -10.14
CA VAL A 149 1.80 13.55 -9.35
C VAL A 149 2.21 13.34 -7.90
N LEU A 150 1.47 13.97 -6.99
CA LEU A 150 1.51 13.65 -5.56
C LEU A 150 0.44 12.59 -5.31
N ALA A 151 0.81 11.49 -4.67
CA ALA A 151 -0.03 10.32 -4.61
C ALA A 151 0.00 9.64 -3.24
N THR A 152 -1.11 9.01 -2.85
CA THR A 152 -1.06 7.94 -1.83
C THR A 152 -0.95 6.59 -2.50
N ASN A 153 -0.84 5.50 -1.72
CA ASN A 153 -0.75 4.12 -2.22
C ASN A 153 -1.93 3.71 -3.14
N ALA A 154 -3.01 4.50 -3.18
CA ALA A 154 -4.09 4.34 -4.15
C ALA A 154 -3.63 4.54 -5.61
N PHE A 155 -2.53 5.27 -5.83
CA PHE A 155 -1.95 5.50 -7.15
C PHE A 155 -0.99 4.35 -7.51
N GLY A 156 -1.53 3.28 -8.08
CA GLY A 156 -0.65 2.19 -8.45
C GLY A 156 -1.20 1.06 -9.33
N MET A 157 -2.50 0.79 -9.31
CA MET A 157 -3.06 -0.18 -10.24
C MET A 157 -3.21 0.46 -11.63
N GLY A 158 -2.43 0.01 -12.60
CA GLY A 158 -2.58 0.39 -14.01
C GLY A 158 -1.87 1.66 -14.47
N VAL A 159 -0.93 2.20 -13.68
CA VAL A 159 0.00 3.23 -14.17
C VAL A 159 1.11 2.54 -14.97
N ASP A 160 1.04 2.67 -16.29
CA ASP A 160 2.01 2.12 -17.24
C ASP A 160 2.58 3.24 -18.12
N LYS A 161 3.38 4.11 -17.49
CA LYS A 161 4.06 5.22 -18.15
C LYS A 161 5.55 4.91 -18.22
N GLU A 162 6.07 4.85 -19.44
CA GLU A 162 7.47 4.44 -19.67
C GLU A 162 8.48 5.42 -19.09
N ASN A 163 8.17 6.72 -19.19
CA ASN A 163 9.11 7.82 -18.94
C ASN A 163 8.98 8.48 -17.55
N ILE A 164 8.76 7.68 -16.51
CA ILE A 164 8.83 8.18 -15.12
C ILE A 164 10.32 8.25 -14.71
N ARG A 165 10.83 9.46 -14.49
CA ARG A 165 12.24 9.74 -14.19
C ARG A 165 12.57 9.75 -12.72
N PHE A 166 11.60 10.05 -11.87
CA PHE A 166 11.83 9.96 -10.44
C PHE A 166 10.62 9.48 -9.66
N VAL A 167 10.90 8.73 -8.60
CA VAL A 167 9.92 8.35 -7.58
C VAL A 167 10.48 8.78 -6.24
N ILE A 168 9.71 9.60 -5.52
CA ILE A 168 10.07 10.06 -4.18
C ILE A 168 9.08 9.47 -3.21
N HIS A 169 9.56 8.81 -2.18
CA HIS A 169 8.76 8.47 -1.01
C HIS A 169 8.97 9.56 0.03
N ALA A 170 8.01 10.48 0.11
CA ALA A 170 8.04 11.58 1.08
C ALA A 170 7.73 11.10 2.51
N ASP A 171 7.07 9.95 2.63
CA ASP A 171 6.86 9.23 3.87
C ASP A 171 7.32 7.78 3.72
N VAL A 172 7.74 7.16 4.82
CA VAL A 172 8.17 5.76 4.85
C VAL A 172 7.03 4.81 4.42
N PRO A 173 7.22 3.96 3.39
CA PRO A 173 6.25 2.95 2.99
C PRO A 173 5.90 1.94 4.10
N GLY A 174 4.76 1.26 3.97
CA GLY A 174 4.33 0.25 4.95
C GLY A 174 5.14 -1.06 4.89
N SER A 175 5.84 -1.31 3.79
CA SER A 175 6.69 -2.49 3.63
C SER A 175 7.71 -2.35 2.51
N MET A 176 8.69 -3.26 2.53
CA MET A 176 9.67 -3.39 1.44
C MET A 176 9.03 -3.80 0.11
N GLU A 177 7.99 -4.64 0.13
CA GLU A 177 7.27 -5.02 -1.09
C GLU A 177 6.53 -3.82 -1.71
N SER A 178 5.90 -2.99 -0.87
CA SER A 178 5.21 -1.78 -1.34
C SER A 178 6.21 -0.80 -1.95
N TYR A 179 7.32 -0.52 -1.25
CA TYR A 179 8.41 0.30 -1.75
C TYR A 179 8.92 -0.20 -3.11
N TYR A 180 9.23 -1.50 -3.22
CA TYR A 180 9.76 -2.09 -4.45
C TYR A 180 8.75 -2.00 -5.62
N GLN A 181 7.46 -2.25 -5.37
CA GLN A 181 6.42 -2.12 -6.38
C GLN A 181 6.26 -0.67 -6.88
N GLU A 182 6.41 0.30 -5.98
CA GLU A 182 6.26 1.73 -6.25
C GLU A 182 7.45 2.27 -7.04
N ILE A 183 8.69 1.97 -6.65
CA ILE A 183 9.89 2.38 -7.40
C ILE A 183 9.96 1.70 -8.77
N GLY A 184 9.41 0.49 -8.92
CA GLY A 184 9.38 -0.25 -10.18
C GLY A 184 8.59 0.43 -11.31
N ARG A 185 7.89 1.53 -11.00
CA ARG A 185 7.21 2.40 -11.98
C ARG A 185 8.18 3.32 -12.71
N ALA A 186 9.30 3.67 -12.09
CA ALA A 186 10.33 4.50 -12.72
C ALA A 186 11.03 3.74 -13.85
N GLY A 187 11.56 4.48 -14.83
CA GLY A 187 12.54 3.97 -15.79
C GLY A 187 12.10 2.74 -16.57
N ARG A 188 10.83 2.66 -17.00
CA ARG A 188 10.31 1.50 -17.75
C ARG A 188 10.81 1.46 -19.20
N ASP A 189 11.20 2.62 -19.73
CA ASP A 189 11.98 2.78 -20.96
C ASP A 189 13.45 2.35 -20.83
N GLY A 190 13.91 1.93 -19.64
CA GLY A 190 15.29 1.53 -19.39
C GLY A 190 16.28 2.69 -19.23
N LEU A 191 15.81 3.95 -19.28
CA LEU A 191 16.65 5.12 -19.10
C LEU A 191 16.93 5.39 -17.61
N PRO A 192 18.02 6.12 -17.28
CA PRO A 192 18.34 6.48 -15.90
C PRO A 192 17.14 7.12 -15.20
N SER A 193 16.82 6.62 -14.01
CA SER A 193 15.74 7.16 -13.20
C SER A 193 16.09 7.03 -11.72
N GLU A 194 15.61 7.96 -10.91
CA GLU A 194 16.02 8.12 -9.52
C GLU A 194 14.88 7.75 -8.57
N CYS A 195 15.17 6.92 -7.57
CA CYS A 195 14.21 6.54 -6.54
C CYS A 195 14.76 6.99 -5.19
N VAL A 196 14.08 7.93 -4.54
CA VAL A 196 14.54 8.53 -3.27
C VAL A 196 13.53 8.27 -2.17
N LEU A 197 13.97 7.65 -1.09
CA LEU A 197 13.22 7.58 0.16
C LEU A 197 13.71 8.69 1.10
N LEU A 198 12.82 9.65 1.39
CA LEU A 198 13.07 10.69 2.39
C LEU A 198 12.75 10.10 3.77
N TYR A 199 13.78 9.77 4.54
CA TYR A 199 13.62 9.07 5.80
C TYR A 199 13.52 10.05 6.97
N ASP A 200 12.32 10.10 7.56
CA ASP A 200 12.07 10.71 8.85
C ASP A 200 11.61 9.62 9.81
N GLN A 201 12.35 9.42 10.90
CA GLN A 201 12.00 8.40 11.91
C GLN A 201 10.58 8.58 12.48
N ARG A 202 10.05 9.81 12.49
CA ARG A 202 8.69 10.09 13.00
C ARG A 202 7.59 9.50 12.12
N ASP A 203 7.87 9.26 10.84
CA ASP A 203 6.90 8.64 9.91
C ASP A 203 6.60 7.19 10.30
N LEU A 204 7.53 6.52 10.99
CA LEU A 204 7.34 5.14 11.45
C LEU A 204 6.14 5.00 12.38
N ASN A 205 5.82 6.04 13.16
CA ASN A 205 4.65 6.03 14.04
C ASN A 205 3.35 5.81 13.26
N THR A 206 3.20 6.46 12.11
CA THR A 206 2.04 6.29 11.22
C THR A 206 1.94 4.85 10.73
N GLN A 207 3.06 4.24 10.33
CA GLN A 207 3.06 2.83 9.88
C GLN A 207 2.76 1.86 11.04
N ILE A 208 3.25 2.13 12.25
CA ILE A 208 2.92 1.34 13.45
C ILE A 208 1.43 1.43 13.77
N GLU A 209 0.83 2.62 13.67
CA GLU A 209 -0.62 2.80 13.84
C GLU A 209 -1.40 2.01 12.79
N PHE A 210 -1.00 2.04 11.52
CA PHE A 210 -1.65 1.28 10.45
C PHE A 210 -1.57 -0.23 10.68
N ILE A 211 -0.43 -0.74 11.14
CA ILE A 211 -0.26 -2.14 11.52
C ILE A 211 -1.22 -2.48 12.67
N ARG A 212 -1.32 -1.63 13.68
CA ARG A 212 -2.26 -1.83 14.80
C ARG A 212 -3.72 -1.83 14.31
N TRP A 213 -4.09 -0.90 13.45
CA TRP A 213 -5.46 -0.80 12.93
C TRP A 213 -5.85 -1.98 12.04
N SER A 214 -4.87 -2.55 11.35
CA SER A 214 -5.01 -3.73 10.50
C SER A 214 -4.96 -5.06 11.27
N ASN A 215 -4.74 -5.02 12.59
CA ASN A 215 -4.69 -6.20 13.46
C ASN A 215 -5.53 -6.02 14.76
N PRO A 216 -6.85 -5.73 14.67
CA PRO A 216 -7.73 -5.70 15.84
C PRO A 216 -7.71 -7.04 16.60
N ASP A 217 -7.81 -6.98 17.94
CA ASP A 217 -7.92 -8.17 18.79
C ASP A 217 -9.35 -8.73 18.86
N ALA A 218 -9.48 -9.95 19.39
CA ALA A 218 -10.77 -10.63 19.49
C ALA A 218 -11.80 -9.84 20.31
N ASP A 219 -11.35 -9.16 21.37
CA ASP A 219 -12.19 -8.27 22.18
C ASP A 219 -12.75 -7.11 21.35
N PHE A 220 -11.92 -6.47 20.52
CA PHE A 220 -12.37 -5.39 19.65
C PHE A 220 -13.40 -5.87 18.61
N TYR A 221 -13.19 -7.04 17.99
CA TYR A 221 -14.21 -7.66 17.13
C TYR A 221 -15.52 -7.89 17.88
N GLN A 222 -15.46 -8.46 19.09
CA GLN A 222 -16.65 -8.74 19.90
C GLN A 222 -17.40 -7.45 20.26
N ARG A 223 -16.69 -6.40 20.67
CA ARG A 223 -17.31 -5.11 20.99
C ARG A 223 -18.01 -4.47 19.80
N VAL A 224 -17.42 -4.51 18.60
CA VAL A 224 -18.10 -4.00 17.38
C VAL A 224 -19.36 -4.81 17.11
N TYR A 225 -19.28 -6.14 17.17
CA TYR A 225 -20.43 -7.03 16.97
C TYR A 225 -21.55 -6.75 17.98
N ASP A 226 -21.22 -6.60 19.26
CA ASP A 226 -22.19 -6.33 20.32
C ASP A 226 -22.91 -4.99 20.12
N LEU A 227 -22.22 -3.96 19.60
CA LEU A 227 -22.86 -2.68 19.25
C LEU A 227 -23.80 -2.84 18.04
N LEU A 228 -23.41 -3.59 17.02
CA LEU A 228 -24.25 -3.85 15.84
C LEU A 228 -25.53 -4.63 16.19
N VAL A 229 -25.44 -5.55 17.15
CA VAL A 229 -26.58 -6.38 17.60
C VAL A 229 -27.45 -5.65 18.63
N ASN A 230 -26.84 -5.09 19.67
CA ASN A 230 -27.58 -4.58 20.83
C ASN A 230 -27.94 -3.09 20.73
N GLN A 231 -27.26 -2.31 19.87
CA GLN A 231 -27.46 -0.86 19.70
C GLN A 231 -27.74 -0.50 18.24
N ARG A 232 -28.52 -1.35 17.55
CA ARG A 232 -28.82 -1.21 16.11
C ARG A 232 -29.43 0.14 15.76
N GLU A 233 -30.40 0.64 16.55
CA GLU A 233 -31.05 1.92 16.28
C GLU A 233 -30.05 3.08 16.26
N GLN A 234 -29.09 3.08 17.19
CA GLN A 234 -28.06 4.11 17.27
C GLN A 234 -27.06 4.01 16.11
N VAL A 235 -26.65 2.79 15.76
CA VAL A 235 -25.78 2.55 14.60
C VAL A 235 -26.46 3.02 13.32
N GLN A 236 -27.75 2.72 13.14
CA GLN A 236 -28.49 3.14 11.94
C GLN A 236 -28.68 4.66 11.88
N ALA A 237 -28.88 5.31 13.02
CA ALA A 237 -29.10 6.75 13.09
C ALA A 237 -27.81 7.58 12.91
N PHE A 238 -26.69 7.13 13.47
CA PHE A 238 -25.46 7.92 13.56
C PHE A 238 -24.25 7.31 12.83
N GLY A 239 -24.35 6.06 12.38
CA GLY A 239 -23.37 5.40 11.52
C GLY A 239 -21.99 5.21 12.15
N LEU A 240 -20.98 5.32 11.29
CA LEU A 240 -19.59 4.97 11.59
C LEU A 240 -18.99 5.86 12.67
N ASP A 241 -19.30 7.16 12.66
CA ASP A 241 -18.74 8.10 13.61
C ASP A 241 -19.15 7.79 15.05
N TRP A 242 -20.39 7.33 15.24
CA TRP A 242 -20.87 6.91 16.55
C TRP A 242 -20.16 5.64 17.05
N LEU A 243 -19.91 4.67 16.16
CA LEU A 243 -19.12 3.48 16.52
C LEU A 243 -17.70 3.86 16.95
N ARG A 244 -17.04 4.76 16.20
CA ARG A 244 -15.70 5.26 16.55
C ARG A 244 -15.68 5.97 17.89
N GLU A 245 -16.66 6.84 18.16
CA GLU A 245 -16.75 7.55 19.44
C GLU A 245 -16.88 6.59 20.63
N ARG A 246 -17.56 5.45 20.45
CA ARG A 246 -17.77 4.44 21.49
C ARG A 246 -16.58 3.50 21.70
N LEU A 247 -15.82 3.21 20.65
CA LEU A 247 -14.82 2.13 20.67
C LEU A 247 -13.36 2.60 20.69
N CYS A 248 -13.10 3.84 20.25
CA CYS A 248 -11.74 4.32 19.98
C CYS A 248 -11.33 5.50 20.86
N ASP A 249 -11.90 5.66 22.07
CA ASP A 249 -11.52 6.70 23.04
C ASP A 249 -11.40 8.13 22.44
N ARG A 250 -12.29 8.47 21.50
CA ARG A 250 -12.31 9.74 20.75
C ARG A 250 -11.11 9.97 19.81
N GLN A 251 -10.30 8.94 19.54
CA GLN A 251 -9.29 8.97 18.48
C GLN A 251 -9.99 8.90 17.12
N ARG A 252 -10.34 10.08 16.57
CA ARG A 252 -11.08 10.21 15.30
C ARG A 252 -10.40 9.57 14.10
N HIS A 253 -9.09 9.32 14.18
CA HIS A 253 -8.30 8.73 13.10
C HIS A 253 -8.10 7.23 13.23
N ASP A 254 -8.55 6.59 14.33
CA ASP A 254 -8.46 5.14 14.49
C ASP A 254 -9.39 4.44 13.48
N ARG A 255 -8.80 3.60 12.63
CA ARG A 255 -9.48 2.90 11.53
C ARG A 255 -9.84 1.45 11.86
N ARG A 256 -9.68 1.00 13.11
CA ARG A 256 -10.00 -0.38 13.50
C ARG A 256 -11.46 -0.75 13.25
N VAL A 257 -12.39 0.19 13.42
CA VAL A 257 -13.83 -0.06 13.19
C VAL A 257 -14.06 -0.43 11.72
N GLU A 258 -13.50 0.33 10.79
CA GLU A 258 -13.58 0.02 9.36
C GLU A 258 -12.91 -1.31 9.02
N THR A 259 -11.74 -1.60 9.59
CA THR A 259 -11.10 -2.92 9.42
C THR A 259 -12.04 -4.04 9.85
N VAL A 260 -12.71 -3.91 11.00
CA VAL A 260 -13.65 -4.93 11.49
C VAL A 260 -14.88 -5.03 10.60
N LEU A 261 -15.49 -3.91 10.21
CA LEU A 261 -16.65 -3.92 9.32
C LEU A 261 -16.32 -4.58 7.97
N ALA A 262 -15.15 -4.29 7.42
CA ALA A 262 -14.67 -4.92 6.20
C ALA A 262 -14.50 -6.43 6.33
N MET A 263 -13.96 -6.87 7.47
CA MET A 263 -13.85 -8.30 7.78
C MET A 263 -15.22 -8.93 8.03
N PHE A 264 -16.17 -8.22 8.64
CA PHE A 264 -17.53 -8.71 8.83
C PHE A 264 -18.27 -8.91 7.51
N GLN A 265 -18.23 -7.94 6.59
CA GLN A 265 -18.86 -8.11 5.28
C GLN A 265 -18.20 -9.27 4.52
N ARG A 266 -16.87 -9.32 4.53
CA ARG A 266 -16.06 -10.35 3.88
C ARG A 266 -16.37 -11.77 4.36
N TYR A 267 -16.66 -11.95 5.65
CA TYR A 267 -17.04 -13.24 6.23
C TYR A 267 -18.55 -13.45 6.33
N GLY A 268 -19.37 -12.56 5.76
CA GLY A 268 -20.82 -12.66 5.75
C GLY A 268 -21.48 -12.47 7.13
N VAL A 269 -20.79 -11.81 8.06
CA VAL A 269 -21.35 -11.40 9.35
C VAL A 269 -22.33 -10.23 9.15
N ILE A 270 -22.05 -9.33 8.21
CA ILE A 270 -22.94 -8.25 7.79
C ILE A 270 -23.14 -8.24 6.27
N ASP A 271 -24.19 -7.56 5.78
CA ASP A 271 -24.47 -7.41 4.35
C ASP A 271 -23.73 -6.24 3.68
N ASP A 272 -23.57 -5.11 4.38
CA ASP A 272 -22.92 -3.91 3.84
C ASP A 272 -22.09 -3.17 4.91
N GLU A 273 -20.79 -2.99 4.64
CA GLU A 273 -19.84 -2.25 5.46
C GLU A 273 -19.91 -0.72 5.23
N ASN A 274 -20.43 -0.29 4.09
CA ASN A 274 -20.45 1.10 3.65
C ASN A 274 -21.75 1.81 4.03
N ASP A 275 -22.88 1.10 4.04
CA ASP A 275 -24.19 1.62 4.46
C ASP A 275 -24.67 1.06 5.80
N LEU A 276 -24.18 1.68 6.88
CA LEU A 276 -24.59 1.32 8.25
C LEU A 276 -26.04 1.74 8.59
N SER A 277 -26.71 2.55 7.77
CA SER A 277 -28.10 2.95 8.01
C SER A 277 -29.08 1.79 7.82
N ALA A 278 -28.71 0.83 6.97
CA ALA A 278 -29.52 -0.34 6.65
C ALA A 278 -28.85 -1.69 6.99
N VAL A 279 -27.65 -1.66 7.60
CA VAL A 279 -26.85 -2.86 7.88
C VAL A 279 -27.60 -3.92 8.68
N LYS A 280 -27.46 -5.18 8.25
CA LYS A 280 -28.02 -6.36 8.90
C LYS A 280 -26.91 -7.28 9.35
N VAL A 281 -26.99 -7.72 10.59
CA VAL A 281 -26.17 -8.83 11.10
C VAL A 281 -26.80 -10.14 10.62
N LEU A 282 -26.06 -10.90 9.83
CA LEU A 282 -26.49 -12.12 9.15
C LEU A 282 -26.02 -13.40 9.85
N ALA A 283 -24.86 -13.35 10.50
CA ALA A 283 -24.20 -14.50 11.10
C ALA A 283 -23.39 -14.11 12.35
N PRO A 284 -23.07 -15.05 13.26
CA PRO A 284 -22.13 -14.80 14.35
C PRO A 284 -20.70 -14.60 13.84
N ILE A 285 -19.82 -14.07 14.70
CA ILE A 285 -18.39 -13.89 14.39
C ILE A 285 -17.75 -15.27 14.13
N PRO A 286 -17.07 -15.47 13.00
CA PRO A 286 -16.30 -16.69 12.74
C PRO A 286 -15.13 -16.83 13.72
N THR A 287 -14.83 -18.06 14.12
CA THR A 287 -13.70 -18.37 15.02
C THR A 287 -12.35 -17.89 14.48
N SER A 288 -12.20 -17.80 13.16
CA SER A 288 -10.98 -17.29 12.52
C SER A 288 -10.70 -15.81 12.78
N LEU A 289 -11.73 -15.00 13.11
CA LEU A 289 -11.54 -13.59 13.46
C LEU A 289 -11.19 -13.39 14.94
N THR A 290 -11.46 -14.40 15.76
CA THR A 290 -11.19 -14.39 17.21
C THR A 290 -10.01 -15.29 17.58
N ASP A 291 -9.28 -15.82 16.60
CA ASP A 291 -8.09 -16.66 16.82
C ASP A 291 -6.87 -15.78 17.13
N ASP A 292 -6.51 -15.70 18.41
CA ASP A 292 -5.36 -14.91 18.87
C ASP A 292 -4.02 -15.42 18.35
N ALA A 293 -3.87 -16.71 18.07
CA ALA A 293 -2.62 -17.26 17.54
C ALA A 293 -2.44 -16.81 16.08
N ALA A 294 -3.48 -16.95 15.25
CA ALA A 294 -3.48 -16.49 13.87
C ALA A 294 -3.29 -14.96 13.78
N ARG A 295 -3.94 -14.20 14.67
CA ARG A 295 -3.76 -12.75 14.77
C ARG A 295 -2.32 -12.38 15.12
N SER A 296 -1.72 -13.06 16.10
CA SER A 296 -0.35 -12.79 16.54
C SER A 296 0.67 -13.10 15.45
N GLU A 297 0.46 -14.17 14.69
CA GLU A 297 1.28 -14.51 13.51
C GLU A 297 1.18 -13.43 12.43
N LYS A 298 -0.05 -12.97 12.10
CA LYS A 298 -0.26 -11.88 11.15
C LYS A 298 0.41 -10.58 11.61
N LEU A 299 0.25 -10.21 12.88
CA LEU A 299 0.87 -9.01 13.45
C LEU A 299 2.40 -9.06 13.36
N LEU A 300 3.00 -10.19 13.73
CA LEU A 300 4.45 -10.39 13.64
C LEU A 300 4.93 -10.27 12.19
N ARG A 301 4.18 -10.83 11.24
CA ARG A 301 4.50 -10.73 9.80
C ARG A 301 4.44 -9.27 9.32
N ASP A 302 3.41 -8.53 9.69
CA ASP A 302 3.26 -7.12 9.32
C ASP A 302 4.39 -6.26 9.95
N GLN A 303 4.78 -6.54 11.20
CA GLN A 303 5.92 -5.89 11.86
C GLN A 303 7.26 -6.22 11.20
N LYS A 304 7.50 -7.48 10.84
CA LYS A 304 8.73 -7.90 10.14
C LYS A 304 8.91 -7.19 8.80
N LYS A 305 7.81 -6.94 8.08
CA LYS A 305 7.82 -6.20 6.81
C LYS A 305 8.28 -4.76 6.98
N LEU A 306 7.74 -4.06 7.98
CA LEU A 306 8.18 -2.69 8.30
C LEU A 306 9.63 -2.69 8.79
N TYR A 307 10.00 -3.67 9.63
CA TYR A 307 11.37 -3.81 10.12
C TYR A 307 12.39 -4.00 8.99
N ALA A 308 12.06 -4.81 7.96
CA ALA A 308 12.92 -4.99 6.80
C ALA A 308 13.17 -3.67 6.04
N LEU A 309 12.16 -2.80 5.96
CA LEU A 309 12.31 -1.47 5.36
C LEU A 309 13.21 -0.56 6.21
N VAL A 310 13.13 -0.63 7.54
CA VAL A 310 14.05 0.10 8.44
C VAL A 310 15.48 -0.43 8.27
N GLN A 311 15.67 -1.74 8.15
CA GLN A 311 16.99 -2.32 7.86
C GLN A 311 17.52 -1.86 6.50
N TYR A 312 16.66 -1.73 5.49
CA TYR A 312 17.02 -1.20 4.17
C TYR A 312 17.51 0.26 4.26
N VAL A 313 16.80 1.09 5.03
CA VAL A 313 17.20 2.49 5.27
C VAL A 313 18.59 2.57 5.90
N GLN A 314 18.85 1.72 6.89
CA GLN A 314 20.12 1.67 7.64
C GLN A 314 21.24 0.90 6.95
N ALA A 315 21.00 0.33 5.76
CA ALA A 315 21.98 -0.49 5.08
C ALA A 315 23.12 0.37 4.52
N ASP A 316 24.34 0.10 4.99
CA ASP A 316 25.59 0.64 4.40
C ASP A 316 26.02 -0.12 3.14
N SER A 317 25.39 -1.27 2.86
CA SER A 317 25.65 -2.12 1.69
C SER A 317 24.94 -1.61 0.43
N ASP A 318 25.25 -2.22 -0.72
CA ASP A 318 24.51 -1.95 -1.96
C ASP A 318 23.01 -2.21 -1.75
N ARG A 319 22.21 -1.15 -1.91
CA ARG A 319 20.76 -1.17 -1.78
C ARG A 319 20.10 -2.14 -2.76
N LYS A 320 20.68 -2.34 -3.95
CA LYS A 320 20.18 -3.32 -4.92
C LYS A 320 20.41 -4.74 -4.42
N GLN A 321 21.59 -5.01 -3.86
CA GLN A 321 21.87 -6.31 -3.26
C GLN A 321 20.92 -6.61 -2.09
N PHE A 322 20.63 -5.64 -1.23
CA PHE A 322 19.66 -5.82 -0.15
C PHE A 322 18.28 -6.24 -0.67
N ILE A 323 17.81 -5.60 -1.75
CA ILE A 323 16.54 -5.93 -2.39
C ILE A 323 16.57 -7.36 -2.94
N ASN A 324 17.65 -7.75 -3.64
CA ASN A 324 17.83 -9.11 -4.15
C ASN A 324 17.77 -10.15 -3.05
N ASP A 325 18.49 -9.94 -1.95
CA ASP A 325 18.52 -10.83 -0.79
C ASP A 325 17.13 -10.94 -0.15
N TYR A 326 16.43 -9.82 0.02
CA TYR A 326 15.09 -9.78 0.60
C TYR A 326 14.06 -10.57 -0.22
N PHE A 327 14.12 -10.49 -1.55
CA PHE A 327 13.24 -11.26 -2.44
C PHE A 327 13.76 -12.68 -2.75
N GLY A 328 14.93 -13.06 -2.26
CA GLY A 328 15.53 -14.38 -2.45
C GLY A 328 15.90 -14.66 -3.91
N ILE A 329 16.38 -13.63 -4.62
CA ILE A 329 16.81 -13.72 -6.02
C ILE A 329 18.33 -13.70 -6.02
N CYS A 330 18.94 -14.89 -5.97
CA CYS A 330 20.38 -15.11 -6.05
C CYS A 330 20.79 -15.64 -7.43
#